data_AF-A0A7H2BN50-F1
#
_entry.id   AF-A0A7H2BN50-F1
#
_cell.length_a   1.000
_cell.length_b   1.000
_cell.length_c   1.000
_cell.angle_alpha   90.00
_cell.angle_beta   90.00
_cell.angle_gamma   90.00
#
_symmetry.space_group_name_H-M   'P 1'
#
loop_
_entity.id
_entity.type
_entity.pdbx_description
1 polymer ?
#
loop_
_entity_poly.entity_id
_entity_poly.type
_entity_poly.pdbx_seq_one_letter_code
_entity_poly.pdbx_strand_id
1 'polypeptide(L)'
;MNISRRQTLTGAAWSVPVVIASAAVPAYAASGIFAVNFDGGGGANGWQNSVYLNFGTSNGSTQTLTKPVTLTINVIGLNTNTTTQRSFIIGSSNGTLGTRTYTAATRTTTFTWTIPAGTSIPPLATGGNALPDILFSFGDGLAGVNRITNKIVVTAVNGASLSQTLPVDSSVLKDKNKGAISPDGIY
;
A
#
# COMPACT_ATOMS: atom_id res chain seq x y z
N MET A 1 -50.19 -24.59 -34.55
CA MET A 1 -50.47 -24.46 -33.11
C MET A 1 -49.37 -23.61 -32.52
N ASN A 2 -49.69 -22.38 -32.12
CA ASN A 2 -48.75 -21.38 -31.61
C ASN A 2 -48.24 -21.75 -30.22
N ILE A 3 -46.92 -21.69 -30.00
CA ILE A 3 -46.35 -21.17 -28.75
C ILE A 3 -45.12 -20.31 -29.08
N SER A 4 -45.28 -19.00 -28.95
CA SER A 4 -44.21 -18.04 -28.67
C SER A 4 -44.17 -17.84 -27.16
N ARG A 5 -42.98 -17.86 -26.56
CA ARG A 5 -42.61 -17.12 -25.34
C ARG A 5 -41.11 -17.26 -25.07
N ARG A 6 -40.39 -16.24 -25.52
CA ARG A 6 -39.24 -15.60 -24.84
C ARG A 6 -39.14 -16.02 -23.36
N GLN A 7 -38.02 -16.65 -22.98
CA GLN A 7 -37.06 -16.16 -21.98
C GLN A 7 -36.00 -17.23 -21.69
N THR A 8 -34.91 -17.12 -22.45
CA THR A 8 -33.52 -17.15 -22.00
C THR A 8 -33.24 -17.86 -20.66
N LEU A 9 -32.87 -19.13 -20.74
CA LEU A 9 -31.96 -19.75 -19.78
C LEU A 9 -30.57 -19.09 -19.97
N THR A 10 -30.28 -18.05 -19.20
CA THR A 10 -28.91 -17.55 -19.03
C THR A 10 -28.12 -18.61 -18.26
N GLY A 11 -27.46 -19.49 -19.02
CA GLY A 11 -26.49 -20.44 -18.50
C GLY A 11 -25.29 -19.71 -17.91
N ALA A 12 -24.91 -20.13 -16.71
CA ALA A 12 -23.63 -19.80 -16.11
C ALA A 12 -22.50 -20.32 -17.01
N ALA A 13 -21.76 -19.42 -17.65
CA ALA A 13 -20.46 -19.72 -18.22
C ALA A 13 -19.43 -18.89 -17.46
N TRP A 14 -18.84 -19.52 -16.44
CA TRP A 14 -17.64 -19.04 -15.79
C TRP A 14 -16.56 -18.92 -16.87
N SER A 15 -16.16 -17.69 -17.18
CA SER A 15 -15.07 -17.41 -18.12
C SER A 15 -13.76 -17.94 -17.53
N VAL A 16 -13.22 -18.96 -18.18
CA VAL A 16 -11.88 -19.50 -17.91
C VAL A 16 -10.85 -18.43 -18.28
N PRO A 17 -9.86 -18.10 -17.43
CA PRO A 17 -8.78 -17.21 -17.85
C PRO A 17 -7.91 -17.91 -18.89
N VAL A 18 -7.79 -17.30 -20.07
CA VAL A 18 -6.82 -17.68 -21.10
C VAL A 18 -5.42 -17.39 -20.56
N VAL A 19 -4.66 -18.43 -20.25
CA VAL A 19 -3.23 -18.30 -19.95
C VAL A 19 -2.50 -18.13 -21.28
N ILE A 20 -2.18 -16.89 -21.65
CA ILE A 20 -1.21 -16.63 -22.71
C ILE A 20 0.16 -16.93 -22.12
N ALA A 21 0.78 -18.03 -22.55
CA ALA A 21 2.18 -18.31 -22.26
C ALA A 21 3.05 -17.31 -23.03
N SER A 22 3.47 -16.22 -22.38
CA SER A 22 4.52 -15.36 -22.92
C SER A 22 5.85 -16.12 -22.83
N ALA A 23 6.52 -16.29 -23.97
CA ALA A 23 7.87 -16.84 -24.03
C ALA A 23 8.79 -16.05 -23.09
N ALA A 24 9.49 -16.75 -22.21
CA ALA A 24 10.44 -16.16 -21.28
C ALA A 24 11.60 -15.54 -22.07
N VAL A 25 11.58 -14.22 -22.24
CA VAL A 25 12.77 -13.44 -22.56
C VAL A 25 13.77 -13.71 -21.44
N PRO A 26 15.07 -13.96 -21.70
CA PRO A 26 16.05 -14.16 -20.64
C PRO A 26 15.97 -12.98 -19.67
N ALA A 27 15.42 -13.24 -18.48
CA ALA A 27 15.35 -12.26 -17.43
C ALA A 27 16.79 -11.97 -17.02
N TYR A 28 17.33 -10.86 -17.53
CA TYR A 28 18.50 -10.26 -16.92
C TYR A 28 18.21 -10.19 -15.42
N ALA A 29 19.06 -10.82 -14.61
CA ALA A 29 19.01 -10.79 -13.16
C ALA A 29 19.39 -9.40 -12.62
N ALA A 30 18.83 -8.34 -13.21
CA ALA A 30 18.86 -7.03 -12.63
C ALA A 30 17.92 -7.07 -11.41
N SER A 31 18.53 -7.21 -10.24
CA SER A 31 17.95 -6.73 -9.00
C SER A 31 17.62 -5.25 -9.21
N GLY A 32 16.39 -4.94 -9.61
CA GLY A 32 15.95 -3.57 -9.78
C GLY A 32 16.24 -2.74 -8.53
N ILE A 33 16.60 -1.47 -8.73
CA ILE A 33 16.61 -0.50 -7.64
C ILE A 33 15.20 0.10 -7.57
N PHE A 34 14.58 -0.02 -6.40
CA PHE A 34 13.23 0.44 -6.13
C PHE A 34 13.24 1.61 -5.16
N ALA A 35 12.08 2.20 -4.94
CA ALA A 35 11.86 3.24 -3.97
C ALA A 35 10.50 3.07 -3.33
N VAL A 36 10.34 3.63 -2.14
CA VAL A 36 9.03 3.82 -1.52
C VAL A 36 8.66 5.30 -1.45
N ASN A 37 7.38 5.60 -1.50
CA ASN A 37 6.87 6.95 -1.27
C ASN A 37 5.66 6.88 -0.35
N PHE A 38 5.55 7.85 0.55
CA PHE A 38 4.34 8.04 1.33
C PHE A 38 3.59 9.23 0.77
N ASP A 39 2.28 9.06 0.58
CA ASP A 39 1.42 10.14 0.14
C ASP A 39 0.25 10.31 1.10
N GLY A 40 -0.01 11.56 1.46
CA GLY A 40 -1.13 11.92 2.30
C GLY A 40 -2.40 11.90 1.47
N GLY A 41 -3.34 11.03 1.80
CA GLY A 41 -4.66 11.07 1.21
C GLY A 41 -5.51 12.23 1.76
N GLY A 42 -6.83 12.08 1.67
CA GLY A 42 -7.78 13.02 2.27
C GLY A 42 -8.01 12.77 3.76
N GLY A 43 -8.43 13.82 4.47
CA GLY A 43 -8.92 13.72 5.85
C GLY A 43 -8.93 15.07 6.58
N ALA A 44 -9.90 15.24 7.47
CA ALA A 44 -9.99 16.38 8.40
C ALA A 44 -9.77 15.89 9.84
N ASN A 45 -9.37 16.80 10.72
CA ASN A 45 -9.19 16.49 12.14
C ASN A 45 -10.51 15.97 12.74
N GLY A 46 -10.44 14.87 13.50
CA GLY A 46 -11.62 14.22 14.09
C GLY A 46 -12.41 13.32 13.13
N TRP A 47 -11.94 13.11 11.89
CA TRP A 47 -12.56 12.24 10.89
C TRP A 47 -11.58 11.17 10.36
N GLN A 48 -12.06 10.31 9.46
CA GLN A 48 -11.20 9.31 8.82
C GLN A 48 -10.07 9.97 8.04
N ASN A 49 -8.87 9.41 8.17
CA ASN A 49 -7.69 9.87 7.46
C ASN A 49 -7.07 8.72 6.66
N SER A 50 -6.67 9.01 5.44
CA SER A 50 -6.05 8.03 4.54
C SER A 50 -4.60 8.34 4.26
N VAL A 51 -3.79 7.30 4.22
CA VAL A 51 -2.36 7.35 3.89
C VAL A 51 -2.06 6.30 2.86
N TYR A 52 -1.20 6.64 1.91
CA TYR A 52 -0.74 5.72 0.88
C TYR A 52 0.75 5.40 1.08
N LEU A 53 1.10 4.13 0.96
CA LEU A 53 2.47 3.68 0.77
C LEU A 53 2.57 3.10 -0.64
N ASN A 54 3.43 3.71 -1.45
CA ASN A 54 3.69 3.33 -2.82
C ASN A 54 5.08 2.70 -2.93
N PHE A 55 5.20 1.67 -3.77
CA PHE A 55 6.45 1.00 -4.09
C PHE A 55 6.62 0.98 -5.61
N GLY A 56 7.75 1.51 -6.08
CA GLY A 56 7.97 1.62 -7.51
C GLY A 56 9.43 1.63 -7.89
N THR A 57 9.69 1.55 -9.19
CA THR A 57 11.07 1.62 -9.70
C THR A 57 11.61 3.04 -9.58
N SER A 58 12.89 3.17 -9.21
CA SER A 58 13.53 4.48 -9.04
C SER A 58 14.09 5.05 -10.36
N ASN A 59 14.19 4.22 -11.40
CA ASN A 59 14.79 4.58 -12.70
C ASN A 59 13.75 5.04 -13.74
N GLY A 60 12.47 5.19 -13.36
CA GLY A 60 11.44 5.68 -14.27
C GLY A 60 10.93 4.67 -15.30
N SER A 61 11.34 3.40 -15.22
CA SER A 61 10.89 2.33 -16.13
C SER A 61 10.27 1.18 -15.36
N THR A 62 9.17 0.61 -15.86
CA THR A 62 8.51 -0.56 -15.27
C THR A 62 9.47 -1.76 -15.24
N GLN A 63 9.47 -2.51 -14.13
CA GLN A 63 10.29 -3.72 -13.97
C GLN A 63 9.47 -4.88 -13.41
N THR A 64 9.64 -6.07 -13.96
CA THR A 64 9.01 -7.30 -13.44
C THR A 64 9.88 -7.92 -12.36
N LEU A 65 9.29 -8.24 -11.21
CA LEU A 65 9.99 -8.88 -10.10
C LEU A 65 10.42 -10.31 -10.48
N THR A 66 11.71 -10.60 -10.35
CA THR A 66 12.26 -11.95 -10.59
C THR A 66 12.15 -12.87 -9.37
N LYS A 67 11.95 -12.28 -8.19
CA LYS A 67 11.72 -12.97 -6.91
C LYS A 67 10.71 -12.17 -6.08
N PRO A 68 10.03 -12.78 -5.10
CA PRO A 68 9.14 -12.04 -4.22
C PRO A 68 9.89 -10.92 -3.48
N VAL A 69 9.21 -9.79 -3.29
CA VAL A 69 9.70 -8.68 -2.50
C VAL A 69 8.84 -8.57 -1.24
N THR A 70 9.49 -8.55 -0.07
CA THR A 70 8.80 -8.44 1.21
C THR A 70 9.28 -7.21 1.96
N LEU A 71 8.34 -6.33 2.30
CA LEU A 71 8.57 -5.15 3.14
C LEU A 71 8.10 -5.44 4.56
N THR A 72 8.90 -5.07 5.57
CA THR A 72 8.48 -5.03 6.97
C THR A 72 8.07 -3.61 7.32
N ILE A 73 6.82 -3.44 7.75
CA ILE A 73 6.19 -2.14 7.97
C ILE A 73 5.76 -2.03 9.43
N ASN A 74 6.11 -0.89 10.04
CA ASN A 74 5.65 -0.49 11.35
C ASN A 74 4.70 0.69 11.23
N VAL A 75 3.54 0.58 11.88
CA VAL A 75 2.64 1.72 12.15
C VAL A 75 2.80 2.06 13.63
N ILE A 76 3.33 3.23 13.93
CA ILE A 76 3.71 3.63 15.29
C ILE A 76 2.83 4.80 15.72
N GLY A 77 2.07 4.60 16.79
CA GLY A 77 1.28 5.66 17.39
C GLY A 77 2.16 6.67 18.14
N LEU A 78 1.98 7.95 17.83
CA LEU A 78 2.78 9.05 18.38
C LEU A 78 2.13 9.69 19.60
N ASN A 79 0.80 9.78 19.64
CA ASN A 79 0.09 10.29 20.82
C ASN A 79 0.10 9.28 21.99
N THR A 80 0.15 9.79 23.22
CA THR A 80 0.11 8.98 24.45
C THR A 80 -1.32 8.61 24.85
N ASN A 81 -2.33 9.26 24.25
CA ASN A 81 -3.73 8.96 24.52
C ASN A 81 -4.06 7.50 24.10
N THR A 82 -4.48 6.69 25.07
CA THR A 82 -4.86 5.28 24.88
C THR A 82 -6.36 5.08 24.74
N THR A 83 -7.18 6.13 24.93
CA THR A 83 -8.65 6.04 24.93
C THR A 83 -9.27 6.20 23.55
N THR A 84 -8.55 6.79 22.60
CA THR A 84 -8.95 6.88 21.18
C THR A 84 -8.36 5.70 20.40
N GLN A 85 -9.24 4.97 19.72
CA GLN A 85 -8.97 3.67 19.08
C GLN A 85 -7.85 3.76 18.02
N ARG A 86 -6.66 3.19 18.28
CA ARG A 86 -5.51 3.09 17.34
C ARG A 86 -5.75 2.15 16.16
N SER A 87 -7.01 1.80 15.91
CA SER A 87 -7.41 0.87 14.87
C SER A 87 -7.30 1.53 13.52
N PHE A 88 -6.74 0.78 12.57
CA PHE A 88 -6.72 1.14 11.17
C PHE A 88 -7.13 -0.07 10.34
N ILE A 89 -7.69 0.22 9.17
CA ILE A 89 -7.90 -0.77 8.12
C ILE A 89 -6.77 -0.59 7.11
N ILE A 90 -6.26 -1.71 6.59
CA ILE A 90 -5.27 -1.73 5.52
C ILE A 90 -5.78 -2.56 4.35
N GLY A 91 -5.50 -2.09 3.15
CA GLY A 91 -5.69 -2.84 1.91
C GLY A 91 -4.47 -2.70 1.01
N SER A 92 -4.21 -3.72 0.19
CA SER A 92 -3.10 -3.74 -0.77
C SER A 92 -3.57 -4.19 -2.16
N SER A 93 -2.95 -3.68 -3.21
CA SER A 93 -3.29 -3.99 -4.61
C SER A 93 -2.43 -5.12 -5.20
N ASN A 94 -1.11 -5.08 -4.98
CA ASN A 94 -0.13 -5.94 -5.67
C ASN A 94 0.52 -7.01 -4.78
N GLY A 95 0.03 -7.22 -3.57
CA GLY A 95 0.64 -8.20 -2.66
C GLY A 95 -0.25 -8.57 -1.48
N THR A 96 0.25 -9.49 -0.66
CA THR A 96 -0.44 -10.02 0.50
C THR A 96 0.09 -9.39 1.78
N LEU A 97 -0.82 -8.98 2.66
CA LEU A 97 -0.50 -8.47 3.99
C LEU A 97 -0.38 -9.64 4.97
N GLY A 98 0.74 -9.71 5.68
CA GLY A 98 0.96 -10.68 6.75
C GLY A 98 0.15 -10.37 8.00
N THR A 99 0.25 -11.28 8.98
CA THR A 99 -0.36 -11.09 10.30
C THR A 99 0.16 -9.82 10.96
N ARG A 100 -0.75 -9.10 11.62
CA ARG A 100 -0.46 -7.88 12.37
C ARG A 100 -0.17 -8.23 13.83
N THR A 101 0.94 -7.74 14.35
CA THR A 101 1.32 -7.88 15.76
C THR A 101 1.42 -6.51 16.40
N TYR A 102 0.73 -6.31 17.52
CA TYR A 102 0.73 -5.04 18.25
C TYR A 102 1.58 -5.13 19.52
N THR A 103 2.48 -4.16 19.71
CA THR A 103 3.29 -3.98 20.91
C THR A 103 2.87 -2.71 21.64
N ALA A 104 2.22 -2.88 22.80
CA ALA A 104 1.66 -1.77 23.56
C ALA A 104 2.73 -0.80 24.10
N ALA A 105 3.88 -1.30 24.54
CA ALA A 105 4.97 -0.49 25.11
C ALA A 105 5.49 0.57 24.13
N THR A 106 5.59 0.23 22.84
CA THR A 106 6.06 1.13 21.79
C THR A 106 4.93 1.71 20.95
N ARG A 107 3.68 1.28 21.19
CA ARG A 107 2.49 1.62 20.39
C ARG A 107 2.67 1.28 18.91
N THR A 108 3.31 0.15 18.63
CA THR A 108 3.69 -0.27 17.27
C THR A 108 2.85 -1.45 16.81
N THR A 109 2.24 -1.34 15.64
CA THR A 109 1.73 -2.48 14.88
C THR A 109 2.73 -2.82 13.78
N THR A 110 3.29 -4.02 13.83
CA THR A 110 4.21 -4.54 12.82
C THR A 110 3.50 -5.57 11.95
N PHE A 111 3.76 -5.52 10.65
CA PHE A 111 3.31 -6.52 9.69
C PHE A 111 4.22 -6.52 8.46
N THR A 112 4.05 -7.52 7.60
CA THR A 112 4.75 -7.59 6.33
C THR A 112 3.80 -7.37 5.15
N TRP A 113 4.34 -6.88 4.06
CA TRP A 113 3.67 -6.88 2.76
C TRP A 113 4.56 -7.58 1.75
N THR A 114 4.04 -8.66 1.15
CA THR A 114 4.78 -9.49 0.19
C THR A 114 4.16 -9.35 -1.20
N ILE A 115 4.95 -8.85 -2.13
CA ILE A 115 4.65 -8.79 -3.56
C ILE A 115 5.25 -10.04 -4.21
N PRO A 116 4.47 -10.86 -4.93
CA PRO A 116 4.99 -12.09 -5.53
C PRO A 116 5.95 -11.80 -6.69
N ALA A 117 6.77 -12.79 -7.04
CA ALA A 117 7.52 -12.76 -8.29
C ALA A 117 6.56 -12.71 -9.50
N GLY A 118 7.02 -12.14 -10.61
CA GLY A 118 6.21 -11.96 -11.82
C GLY A 118 5.35 -10.70 -11.81
N THR A 119 5.23 -9.99 -10.68
CA THR A 119 4.53 -8.70 -10.64
C THR A 119 5.31 -7.62 -11.40
N SER A 120 4.63 -6.90 -12.29
CA SER A 120 5.17 -5.73 -12.98
C SER A 120 5.03 -4.48 -12.10
N ILE A 121 6.16 -3.94 -11.67
CA ILE A 121 6.23 -2.77 -10.79
C ILE A 121 6.44 -1.52 -11.64
N PRO A 122 5.49 -0.56 -11.62
CA PRO A 122 5.62 0.68 -12.38
C PRO A 122 6.67 1.62 -11.76
N PRO A 123 7.02 2.70 -12.46
CA PRO A 123 7.73 3.83 -11.87
C PRO A 123 7.05 4.31 -10.59
N LEU A 124 7.86 4.75 -9.62
CA LEU A 124 7.36 5.25 -8.34
C LEU A 124 6.30 6.34 -8.53
N ALA A 125 5.09 6.05 -8.03
CA ALA A 125 3.98 6.98 -7.98
C ALA A 125 4.28 8.16 -7.04
N THR A 126 4.05 9.38 -7.53
CA THR A 126 4.46 10.63 -6.84
C THR A 126 3.35 11.67 -6.71
N GLY A 127 2.08 11.30 -6.90
CA GLY A 127 0.96 12.22 -6.64
C GLY A 127 -0.40 11.53 -6.48
N GLY A 128 -1.37 12.26 -5.92
CA GLY A 128 -2.64 11.74 -5.37
C GLY A 128 -3.63 11.08 -6.33
N ASN A 129 -3.33 11.00 -7.64
CA ASN A 129 -4.13 10.25 -8.62
C ASN A 129 -3.55 8.87 -8.94
N ALA A 130 -2.40 8.50 -8.38
CA ALA A 130 -1.86 7.17 -8.55
C ALA A 130 -2.61 6.17 -7.66
N LEU A 131 -2.91 4.98 -8.19
CA LEU A 131 -3.48 3.91 -7.38
C LEU A 131 -2.46 3.49 -6.31
N PRO A 132 -2.83 3.52 -5.02
CA PRO A 132 -1.89 3.21 -3.96
C PRO A 132 -1.58 1.72 -3.93
N ASP A 133 -0.33 1.38 -3.58
CA ASP A 133 0.03 -0.02 -3.37
C ASP A 133 -0.48 -0.56 -2.03
N ILE A 134 -0.38 0.26 -0.98
CA ILE A 134 -1.08 0.06 0.29
C ILE A 134 -1.85 1.33 0.66
N LEU A 135 -3.13 1.17 0.99
CA LEU A 135 -3.96 2.19 1.64
C LEU A 135 -4.08 1.87 3.13
N PHE A 136 -3.80 2.86 3.96
CA PHE A 136 -4.10 2.87 5.39
C PHE A 136 -5.27 3.81 5.65
N SER A 137 -6.31 3.32 6.30
CA SER A 137 -7.45 4.13 6.75
C SER A 137 -7.49 4.15 8.27
N PHE A 138 -7.19 5.30 8.85
CA PHE A 138 -7.19 5.52 10.29
C PHE A 138 -8.56 6.04 10.75
N GLY A 139 -9.11 5.43 11.80
CA GLY A 139 -10.32 5.95 12.46
C GLY A 139 -9.94 6.91 13.58
N ASP A 140 -10.24 8.20 13.44
CA ASP A 140 -9.90 9.21 14.45
C ASP A 140 -10.96 9.34 15.58
N GLY A 141 -11.62 8.23 15.92
CA GLY A 141 -12.61 8.16 17.01
C GLY A 141 -13.87 9.04 16.85
N LEU A 142 -14.04 9.78 15.74
CA LEU A 142 -15.15 10.69 15.47
C LEU A 142 -15.41 11.74 16.57
N ALA A 143 -14.42 11.99 17.43
CA ALA A 143 -14.64 12.73 18.67
C ALA A 143 -14.49 14.26 18.51
N GLY A 144 -14.00 14.76 17.39
CA GLY A 144 -13.86 16.21 17.12
C GLY A 144 -12.87 16.97 18.02
N VAL A 145 -12.21 16.31 18.99
CA VAL A 145 -11.33 16.96 19.98
C VAL A 145 -9.86 16.54 19.91
N ASN A 146 -9.48 15.41 19.29
CA ASN A 146 -8.09 14.98 19.23
C ASN A 146 -7.80 14.10 18.01
N ARG A 147 -6.58 14.19 17.46
CA ARG A 147 -6.09 13.36 16.35
C ARG A 147 -5.30 12.15 16.84
N ILE A 148 -5.52 10.98 16.25
CA ILE A 148 -4.62 9.84 16.30
C ILE A 148 -3.48 10.10 15.32
N THR A 149 -2.34 10.51 15.85
CA THR A 149 -1.10 10.67 15.10
C THR A 149 -0.38 9.33 15.04
N ASN A 150 -0.19 8.81 13.82
CA ASN A 150 0.59 7.61 13.56
C ASN A 150 1.65 7.91 12.52
N LYS A 151 2.81 7.29 12.68
CA LYS A 151 3.86 7.23 11.67
C LYS A 151 3.96 5.87 11.02
N ILE A 152 4.33 5.85 9.75
CA ILE A 152 4.53 4.62 8.99
C ILE A 152 6.01 4.53 8.65
N VAL A 153 6.60 3.39 8.96
CA VAL A 153 8.04 3.15 8.79
C VAL A 153 8.25 1.84 8.06
N VAL A 154 8.92 1.89 6.91
CA VAL A 154 9.47 0.69 6.25
C VAL A 154 10.82 0.40 6.89
N THR A 155 10.92 -0.71 7.60
CA THR A 155 12.09 -1.06 8.42
C THR A 155 13.02 -2.09 7.78
N ALA A 156 12.48 -2.93 6.91
CA ALA A 156 13.25 -3.91 6.15
C ALA A 156 12.64 -4.13 4.77
N VAL A 157 13.49 -4.44 3.80
CA VAL A 157 13.10 -4.94 2.48
C VAL A 157 13.95 -6.15 2.15
N ASN A 158 13.29 -7.27 1.83
CA ASN A 158 13.94 -8.47 1.32
C ASN A 158 13.51 -8.69 -0.14
N GLY A 159 14.41 -9.22 -0.98
CA GLY A 159 14.13 -9.49 -2.39
C GLY A 159 14.32 -8.29 -3.33
N ALA A 160 14.62 -7.10 -2.81
CA ALA A 160 14.89 -5.90 -3.60
C ALA A 160 15.91 -4.98 -2.90
N SER A 161 16.54 -4.10 -3.66
CA SER A 161 17.33 -2.99 -3.13
C SER A 161 16.54 -1.70 -3.22
N LEU A 162 16.53 -0.91 -2.15
CA LEU A 162 15.97 0.44 -2.18
C LEU A 162 17.06 1.47 -2.54
N SER A 163 16.65 2.50 -3.27
CA SER A 163 17.44 3.72 -3.47
C SER A 163 17.55 4.56 -2.20
N GLN A 164 16.64 4.34 -1.23
CA GLN A 164 16.67 4.99 0.07
C GLN A 164 17.33 4.10 1.12
N THR A 165 18.01 4.72 2.08
CA THR A 165 18.51 4.03 3.28
C THR A 165 17.34 3.69 4.20
N LEU A 166 17.33 2.47 4.72
CA LEU A 166 16.38 2.03 5.74
C LEU A 166 16.82 2.50 7.14
N PRO A 167 15.87 2.77 8.07
CA PRO A 167 14.43 2.75 7.86
C PRO A 167 13.95 3.97 7.06
N VAL A 168 12.92 3.79 6.24
CA VAL A 168 12.26 4.89 5.54
C VAL A 168 11.01 5.29 6.32
N ASP A 169 10.96 6.55 6.78
CA ASP A 169 9.95 7.08 7.70
C ASP A 169 9.06 8.13 6.98
N SER A 170 7.74 8.03 7.17
CA SER A 170 6.75 8.95 6.61
C SER A 170 6.96 10.42 6.99
N SER A 171 7.59 10.71 8.12
CA SER A 171 7.90 12.09 8.55
C SER A 171 8.94 12.77 7.66
N VAL A 172 9.80 11.97 7.03
CA VAL A 172 10.98 12.44 6.29
C VAL A 172 10.67 12.55 4.80
N LEU A 173 9.98 11.55 4.23
CA LEU A 173 9.54 11.58 2.84
C LEU A 173 8.15 12.20 2.75
N LYS A 174 8.10 13.53 2.76
CA LYS A 174 6.88 14.29 2.45
C LYS A 174 6.62 14.28 0.95
N ASP A 175 5.35 14.22 0.57
CA ASP A 175 4.82 14.33 -0.79
C ASP A 175 5.79 15.04 -1.76
N LYS A 176 6.29 14.29 -2.74
CA LYS A 176 7.26 14.77 -3.74
C LYS A 176 6.69 15.96 -4.54
N ASN A 177 5.37 16.11 -4.63
CA ASN A 177 4.70 17.15 -5.41
C ASN A 177 4.26 18.39 -4.61
N LYS A 178 4.75 18.56 -3.36
CA LYS A 178 4.71 19.84 -2.61
C LYS A 178 3.36 20.60 -2.69
N GLY A 179 2.27 20.06 -2.15
CA GLY A 179 1.10 20.94 -2.00
C GLY A 179 -0.15 20.37 -1.34
N ALA A 180 -0.37 19.05 -1.37
CA ALA A 180 -1.46 18.46 -0.62
C ALA A 180 -0.99 18.23 0.82
N ILE A 181 -0.97 19.32 1.55
CA ILE A 181 -0.97 19.34 3.00
C ILE A 181 -2.10 18.40 3.44
N SER A 182 -1.79 17.24 4.02
CA SER A 182 -2.60 16.86 5.17
C SER A 182 -2.24 17.92 6.22
N PRO A 183 -3.19 18.77 6.66
CA PRO A 183 -2.93 19.94 7.52
C PRO A 183 -2.03 19.64 8.70
N ASP A 184 -2.10 18.41 9.18
CA ASP A 184 -1.33 17.91 10.31
C ASP A 184 -0.80 16.49 10.02
N GLY A 185 -0.49 16.22 8.74
CA GLY A 185 -0.21 14.93 8.11
C GLY A 185 0.77 14.04 8.82
N ILE A 186 0.51 12.73 8.75
CA ILE A 186 1.45 11.61 8.91
C ILE A 186 2.86 12.12 9.23
N TYR A 187 3.13 12.36 10.51
CA TYR A 187 4.49 12.35 11.01
C TYR A 187 4.90 10.90 10.95
#